data_AF-A0A1U7GI10-F1
#
_entry.id   AF-A0A1U7GI10-F1
#
_cell.length_a   1.000
_cell.length_b   1.000
_cell.length_c   1.000
_cell.angle_alpha   90.00
_cell.angle_beta   90.00
_cell.angle_gamma   90.00
#
_symmetry.space_group_name_H-M   'P 1'
#
loop_
_entity.id
_entity.type
_entity.pdbx_description
1 polymer ?
#
loop_
_entity_poly.entity_id
_entity_poly.type
_entity_poly.pdbx_seq_one_letter_code
_entity_poly.pdbx_strand_id
1 'polypeptide(L)'
;MRIGNRLGGAMFGLAVALWGTSARAESAERVAAVPLGGSLEAREGEHYYGVYVPTRFGGELTIKSSEGKVEEIKGPDGAARTNGQEVGEDKQGWYTFKVTGAKKPYKVETRFVQSGQSAKRPWNFYYWPTKADSLHEPWAGGNGRVDSYDLKGDDVRVVAPGGYIAPGQDIVLAGRNGLLETIPSSGDDATWFPNLYDDLYWQGPNNTLFQTPSPLLKYDQLFGTSARAWEAVNTQNNDISRWPGHCLGGAVASIAFNDPLPAPGTGMTKDELKALYAELGENHLNHRIGDYAADIPAGPPRPGPDATDWKAPRVHAMFETHIRGERQALLSNMRAFPPRGTEAEVWNQAIYKYVAEYKSIPGRGPRAVLINIDVHANSGSSLNGQDEKDRVAHYEYSIVYGLDGRVDETNPAAADWIAVGGEALFAPLNILQVINSAWAGHNPYVTIDNVRSLDLANGGAAVARFQGKAPEFLPVARYEAGRSLPNVGGTMFASGADANSVPGSSRRGGFFGFFRGR
;
A
#
# COMPACT_ATOMS: atom_id res chain seq x y z
N MET A 1 -34.64 60.00 9.87
CA MET A 1 -33.89 60.69 10.96
C MET A 1 -32.68 59.84 11.33
N ARG A 2 -31.46 60.42 11.22
CA ARG A 2 -30.13 59.96 11.68
C ARG A 2 -29.67 58.58 11.12
N ILE A 3 -28.85 58.47 10.08
CA ILE A 3 -27.45 58.91 9.83
C ILE A 3 -26.48 58.57 10.97
N GLY A 4 -25.51 57.70 10.66
CA GLY A 4 -24.35 57.38 11.47
C GLY A 4 -23.31 56.58 10.68
N ASN A 5 -22.51 57.30 9.88
CA ASN A 5 -21.30 56.83 9.20
C ASN A 5 -20.22 56.38 10.20
N ARG A 6 -19.49 55.28 9.91
CA ARG A 6 -18.04 55.20 10.14
C ARG A 6 -17.34 54.37 9.05
N LEU A 7 -16.57 55.09 8.24
CA LEU A 7 -15.51 54.66 7.33
C LEU A 7 -14.24 54.29 8.11
N GLY A 8 -13.40 53.45 7.49
CA GLY A 8 -11.96 53.26 7.77
C GLY A 8 -11.56 51.83 7.35
N GLY A 9 -11.09 51.60 6.12
CA GLY A 9 -9.68 51.71 5.68
C GLY A 9 -9.05 50.30 5.75
N ALA A 10 -8.41 49.70 4.75
CA ALA A 10 -7.67 50.19 3.60
C ALA A 10 -7.73 49.17 2.44
N MET A 11 -7.93 49.65 1.22
CA MET A 11 -7.74 48.89 -0.02
C MET A 11 -6.44 49.37 -0.66
N PHE A 12 -5.41 48.53 -0.66
CA PHE A 12 -4.21 48.72 -1.49
C PHE A 12 -4.55 48.28 -2.92
N GLY A 13 -4.93 49.24 -3.76
CA GLY A 13 -5.05 49.07 -5.20
C GLY A 13 -3.74 49.46 -5.89
N LEU A 14 -3.16 48.53 -6.64
CA LEU A 14 -2.03 48.81 -7.54
C LEU A 14 -2.59 48.99 -8.96
N ALA A 15 -2.80 50.23 -9.37
CA ALA A 15 -3.08 50.61 -10.75
C ALA A 15 -2.01 51.59 -11.21
N VAL A 16 -1.16 51.15 -12.14
CA VAL A 16 -0.20 52.00 -12.83
C VAL A 16 -0.78 52.32 -14.20
N ALA A 17 -1.22 53.56 -14.36
CA ALA A 17 -1.27 54.24 -15.65
C ALA A 17 -0.31 55.43 -15.53
N LEU A 18 0.48 55.71 -16.57
CA LEU A 18 0.85 57.07 -16.97
C LEU A 18 1.64 57.05 -18.30
N TRP A 19 1.21 57.92 -19.20
CA TRP A 19 2.01 58.43 -20.31
C TRP A 19 3.13 59.35 -19.79
N GLY A 20 4.34 59.12 -20.30
CA GLY A 20 5.24 60.13 -20.84
C GLY A 20 5.70 61.31 -19.98
N THR A 21 6.82 61.13 -19.26
CA THR A 21 7.94 62.09 -19.27
C THR A 21 9.25 61.34 -19.12
N SER A 22 10.17 61.60 -20.04
CA SER A 22 11.50 61.01 -20.18
C SER A 22 12.45 61.42 -19.05
N ALA A 23 12.55 60.56 -18.04
CA ALA A 23 13.77 60.32 -17.30
C ALA A 23 14.13 58.85 -17.54
N ARG A 24 15.37 58.58 -17.99
CA ARG A 24 15.89 57.24 -18.25
C ARG A 24 16.13 56.55 -16.90
N ALA A 25 15.04 56.17 -16.23
CA ALA A 25 15.08 55.17 -15.19
C ALA A 25 15.51 53.87 -15.89
N GLU A 26 16.61 53.27 -15.42
CA GLU A 26 16.90 51.87 -15.72
C GLU A 26 15.60 51.09 -15.49
N SER A 27 15.06 50.55 -16.58
CA SER A 27 13.81 49.82 -16.55
C SER A 27 13.92 48.75 -15.47
N ALA A 28 13.05 48.78 -14.46
CA ALA A 28 12.93 47.66 -13.54
C ALA A 28 12.83 46.38 -14.37
N GLU A 29 13.89 45.57 -14.33
CA GLU A 29 14.08 44.45 -15.24
C GLU A 29 12.91 43.49 -15.02
N ARG A 30 12.08 43.31 -16.04
CA ARG A 30 10.80 42.61 -15.90
C ARG A 30 11.07 41.12 -15.80
N VAL A 31 10.83 40.53 -14.63
CA VAL A 31 10.93 39.08 -14.41
C VAL A 31 9.90 38.35 -15.28
N ALA A 32 10.37 37.45 -16.14
CA ALA A 32 9.52 36.60 -16.97
C ALA A 32 9.18 35.28 -16.26
N ALA A 33 7.90 34.93 -16.19
CA ALA A 33 7.47 33.70 -15.53
C ALA A 33 7.72 32.47 -16.43
N VAL A 34 8.47 31.49 -15.93
CA VAL A 34 8.68 30.18 -16.57
C VAL A 34 7.76 29.17 -15.88
N PRO A 35 6.95 28.40 -16.63
CA PRO A 35 6.08 27.37 -16.05
C PRO A 35 6.91 26.29 -15.35
N LEU A 36 6.46 25.85 -14.17
CA LEU A 36 7.07 24.74 -13.44
C LEU A 36 6.98 23.47 -14.28
N GLY A 37 8.08 22.75 -14.45
CA GLY A 37 8.10 21.52 -15.27
C GLY A 37 7.89 21.77 -16.76
N GLY A 38 7.95 23.04 -17.19
CA GLY A 38 7.78 23.46 -18.58
C GLY A 38 8.93 24.34 -19.04
N SER A 39 8.69 25.10 -20.11
CA SER A 39 9.70 25.92 -20.73
C SER A 39 9.17 27.22 -21.30
N LEU A 40 10.06 28.20 -21.44
CA LEU A 40 9.80 29.48 -22.07
C LEU A 40 10.87 29.77 -23.12
N GLU A 41 10.44 30.10 -24.34
CA GLU A 41 11.32 30.66 -25.35
C GLU A 41 11.71 32.09 -24.95
N ALA A 42 13.01 32.33 -24.86
CA ALA A 42 13.58 33.60 -24.45
C ALA A 42 14.04 34.44 -25.64
N ARG A 43 14.19 35.73 -25.37
CA ARG A 43 14.82 36.69 -26.29
C ARG A 43 16.34 36.65 -26.12
N GLU A 44 17.06 37.15 -27.11
CA GLU A 44 18.51 37.38 -27.01
C GLU A 44 18.86 38.25 -25.80
N GLY A 45 20.04 38.03 -25.22
CA GLY A 45 20.59 38.83 -24.13
C GLY A 45 20.25 38.32 -22.73
N GLU A 46 20.58 39.15 -21.74
CA GLU A 46 20.36 38.85 -20.32
C GLU A 46 18.93 39.15 -19.92
N HIS A 47 18.32 38.24 -19.15
CA HIS A 47 16.96 38.37 -18.65
C HIS A 47 16.81 37.73 -17.27
N TYR A 48 15.88 38.29 -16.48
CA TYR A 48 15.45 37.71 -15.21
C TYR A 48 14.20 36.86 -15.41
N TYR A 49 14.18 35.73 -14.72
CA TYR A 49 13.11 34.75 -14.76
C TYR A 49 12.60 34.41 -13.37
N GLY A 50 11.38 33.91 -13.31
CA GLY A 50 10.74 33.42 -12.09
C GLY A 50 10.00 32.11 -12.32
N VAL A 51 10.11 31.17 -11.38
CA VAL A 51 9.31 29.93 -11.36
C VAL A 51 8.68 29.77 -9.99
N TYR A 52 7.43 29.32 -9.94
CA TYR A 52 6.71 29.13 -8.67
C TYR A 52 6.74 27.66 -8.23
N VAL A 53 7.20 27.40 -7.01
CA VAL A 53 7.16 26.09 -6.36
C VAL A 53 5.98 26.07 -5.37
N PRO A 54 4.97 25.18 -5.55
CA PRO A 54 3.72 25.28 -4.80
C PRO A 54 3.71 24.57 -3.45
N THR A 55 4.56 23.56 -3.26
CA THR A 55 4.57 22.72 -2.05
C THR A 55 5.53 23.25 -0.99
N ARG A 56 5.11 23.21 0.27
CA ARG A 56 5.95 23.53 1.43
C ARG A 56 6.92 22.42 1.80
N PHE A 57 6.68 21.19 1.35
CA PHE A 57 7.48 20.03 1.77
C PHE A 57 8.86 19.98 1.08
N GLY A 58 9.14 20.90 0.16
CA GLY A 58 10.39 20.95 -0.59
C GLY A 58 10.40 20.03 -1.81
N GLY A 59 11.58 19.80 -2.36
CA GLY A 59 11.88 19.08 -3.60
C GLY A 59 13.12 19.65 -4.28
N GLU A 60 13.57 19.00 -5.34
CA GLU A 60 14.70 19.45 -6.15
C GLU A 60 14.22 20.32 -7.32
N LEU A 61 14.67 21.58 -7.37
CA LEU A 61 14.42 22.48 -8.49
C LEU A 61 15.63 22.54 -9.42
N THR A 62 15.47 22.04 -10.65
CA THR A 62 16.46 22.15 -11.72
C THR A 62 16.00 23.15 -12.77
N ILE A 63 16.90 24.08 -13.14
CA ILE A 63 16.71 25.08 -14.18
C ILE A 63 17.78 24.88 -15.25
N LYS A 64 17.39 24.80 -16.51
CA LYS A 64 18.30 24.67 -17.65
C LYS A 64 18.08 25.81 -18.62
N SER A 65 19.15 26.22 -19.29
CA SER A 65 19.10 27.14 -20.43
C SER A 65 19.81 26.49 -21.61
N SER A 66 19.24 26.60 -22.81
CA SER A 66 19.88 26.09 -24.04
C SER A 66 21.12 26.89 -24.45
N GLU A 67 21.26 28.12 -23.94
CA GLU A 67 22.44 28.98 -24.10
C GLU A 67 22.64 29.86 -22.87
N GLY A 68 23.87 30.32 -22.63
CA GLY A 68 24.20 31.13 -21.45
C GLY A 68 24.33 30.29 -20.17
N LYS A 69 24.36 30.98 -19.03
CA LYS A 69 24.49 30.37 -17.69
C LYS A 69 23.35 30.82 -16.79
N VAL A 70 22.80 29.87 -16.05
CA VAL A 70 21.81 30.15 -14.99
C VAL A 70 22.56 30.58 -13.73
N GLU A 71 22.30 31.79 -13.26
CA GLU A 71 22.97 32.42 -12.13
C GLU A 71 21.95 33.03 -11.15
N GLU A 72 22.39 33.33 -9.93
CA GLU A 72 21.61 34.04 -8.90
C GLU A 72 20.23 33.45 -8.59
N ILE A 73 20.11 32.13 -8.45
CA ILE A 73 18.84 31.54 -8.02
C ILE A 73 18.57 31.99 -6.59
N LYS A 74 17.48 32.74 -6.39
CA LYS A 74 17.02 33.23 -5.09
C LYS A 74 15.66 32.63 -4.77
N GLY A 75 15.51 32.09 -3.56
CA GLY A 75 14.24 31.58 -3.05
C GLY A 75 13.28 32.70 -2.62
N PRO A 76 12.06 32.34 -2.17
CA PRO A 76 11.05 33.31 -1.73
C PRO A 76 11.48 34.11 -0.48
N ASP A 77 12.45 33.61 0.28
CA ASP A 77 13.08 34.30 1.41
C ASP A 77 14.27 35.18 0.99
N GLY A 78 14.53 35.33 -0.31
CA GLY A 78 15.66 36.09 -0.87
C GLY A 78 17.01 35.39 -0.73
N ALA A 79 17.08 34.24 -0.06
CA ALA A 79 18.32 33.49 0.12
C ALA A 79 18.76 32.83 -1.18
N ALA A 80 20.07 32.80 -1.43
CA ALA A 80 20.66 32.13 -2.57
C ALA A 80 20.45 30.62 -2.50
N ARG A 81 20.22 30.00 -3.67
CA ARG A 81 19.99 28.57 -3.86
C ARG A 81 20.93 28.03 -4.93
N THR A 82 21.20 26.75 -4.84
CA THR A 82 22.00 26.03 -5.85
C THR A 82 21.06 25.27 -6.77
N ASN A 83 21.34 25.35 -8.08
CA ASN A 83 20.56 24.66 -9.09
C ASN A 83 20.63 23.14 -8.90
N GLY A 84 19.50 22.43 -9.02
CA GLY A 84 19.44 20.98 -8.85
C GLY A 84 19.72 20.51 -7.42
N GLN A 85 19.42 21.35 -6.42
CA GLN A 85 19.49 20.98 -5.01
C GLN A 85 18.10 21.06 -4.37
N GLU A 86 17.96 20.36 -3.24
CA GLU A 86 16.79 20.38 -2.38
C GLU A 86 16.49 21.82 -1.92
N VAL A 87 15.26 22.29 -2.15
CA VAL A 87 14.87 23.66 -1.83
C VAL A 87 14.57 23.86 -0.34
N GLY A 88 14.24 22.77 0.38
CA GLY A 88 13.96 22.78 1.81
C GLY A 88 12.49 23.01 2.16
N GLU A 89 12.16 22.74 3.42
CA GLU A 89 10.82 22.88 3.99
C GLU A 89 10.43 24.35 4.21
N ASP A 90 9.15 24.66 4.01
CA ASP A 90 8.55 26.00 4.16
C ASP A 90 9.19 27.05 3.24
N LYS A 91 9.62 26.61 2.06
CA LYS A 91 10.20 27.46 1.00
C LYS A 91 9.34 27.51 -0.27
N GLN A 92 8.05 27.24 -0.18
CA GLN A 92 7.12 27.45 -1.30
C GLN A 92 7.07 28.93 -1.72
N GLY A 93 6.89 29.18 -3.02
CA GLY A 93 6.79 30.53 -3.55
C GLY A 93 7.56 30.74 -4.84
N TRP A 94 7.83 32.00 -5.15
CA TRP A 94 8.58 32.40 -6.35
C TRP A 94 10.08 32.26 -6.13
N TYR A 95 10.72 31.52 -7.03
CA TYR A 95 12.18 31.45 -7.18
C TYR A 95 12.56 32.29 -8.38
N THR A 96 13.47 33.24 -8.20
CA THR A 96 13.96 34.11 -9.27
C THR A 96 15.39 33.76 -9.64
N PHE A 97 15.75 33.88 -10.90
CA PHE A 97 17.11 33.62 -11.39
C PHE A 97 17.41 34.46 -12.62
N LYS A 98 18.68 34.57 -12.99
CA LYS A 98 19.15 35.28 -14.17
C LYS A 98 19.78 34.30 -15.16
N VAL A 99 19.58 34.52 -16.46
CA VAL A 99 20.40 33.87 -17.49
C VAL A 99 21.35 34.91 -18.09
N THR A 100 22.65 34.64 -18.02
CA THR A 100 23.71 35.53 -18.49
C THR A 100 24.50 34.92 -19.65
N GLY A 101 25.13 35.77 -20.47
CA GLY A 101 26.05 35.34 -21.51
C GLY A 101 25.45 34.62 -22.72
N ALA A 102 24.12 34.66 -22.90
CA ALA A 102 23.46 34.15 -24.11
C ALA A 102 23.65 35.13 -25.29
N LYS A 103 24.14 34.64 -26.43
CA LYS A 103 24.43 35.41 -27.65
C LYS A 103 23.39 35.22 -28.75
N LYS A 104 22.51 34.22 -28.62
CA LYS A 104 21.39 33.94 -29.53
C LYS A 104 20.10 33.74 -28.71
N PRO A 105 18.92 33.64 -29.36
CA PRO A 105 17.70 33.27 -28.67
C PRO A 105 17.88 31.89 -28.02
N TYR A 106 17.37 31.73 -26.81
CA TYR A 106 17.53 30.52 -26.02
C TYR A 106 16.21 30.08 -25.41
N LYS A 107 16.19 28.86 -24.89
CA LYS A 107 15.06 28.28 -24.19
C LYS A 107 15.43 28.05 -22.74
N VAL A 108 14.57 28.49 -21.83
CA VAL A 108 14.69 28.21 -20.39
C VAL A 108 13.71 27.12 -20.02
N GLU A 109 14.19 26.08 -19.37
CA GLU A 109 13.39 24.93 -18.93
C GLU A 109 13.51 24.77 -17.42
N THR A 110 12.42 24.40 -16.76
CA THR A 110 12.42 24.06 -15.34
C THR A 110 11.93 22.64 -15.12
N ARG A 111 12.44 21.98 -14.09
CA ARG A 111 11.99 20.67 -13.63
C ARG A 111 11.96 20.66 -12.10
N PHE A 112 10.89 20.15 -11.53
CA PHE A 112 10.76 20.00 -10.08
C PHE A 112 10.36 18.58 -9.72
N VAL A 113 11.17 17.94 -8.88
CA VAL A 113 10.97 16.56 -8.42
C VAL A 113 10.97 16.53 -6.91
N GLN A 114 9.91 16.00 -6.32
CA GLN A 114 9.82 15.77 -4.88
C GLN A 114 9.93 14.27 -4.61
N SER A 115 10.81 13.89 -3.68
CA SER A 115 10.95 12.49 -3.25
C SER A 115 10.71 12.37 -1.76
N GLY A 116 9.84 11.46 -1.33
CA GLY A 116 9.62 11.14 0.09
C GLY A 116 10.05 9.71 0.40
N GLN A 117 10.61 9.47 1.58
CA GLN A 117 10.89 8.11 2.05
C GLN A 117 10.78 8.03 3.59
N SER A 118 10.09 7.01 4.06
CA SER A 118 9.97 6.69 5.48
C SER A 118 11.34 6.41 6.13
N ALA A 119 11.41 6.53 7.45
CA ALA A 119 12.63 6.28 8.22
C ALA A 119 13.06 4.81 8.14
N LYS A 120 12.09 3.90 8.06
CA LYS A 120 12.29 2.46 7.92
C LYS A 120 11.53 1.96 6.69
N ARG A 121 12.23 1.22 5.82
CA ARG A 121 11.59 0.46 4.72
C ARG A 121 10.84 -0.73 5.34
N PRO A 122 9.51 -0.84 5.15
CA PRO A 122 8.77 -2.04 5.53
C PRO A 122 9.31 -3.25 4.78
N TRP A 123 9.46 -4.38 5.48
CA TRP A 123 9.95 -5.61 4.85
C TRP A 123 8.92 -6.20 3.88
N ASN A 124 9.43 -6.87 2.83
CA ASN A 124 8.60 -7.64 1.90
C ASN A 124 8.13 -8.94 2.55
N PHE A 125 6.97 -9.42 2.11
CA PHE A 125 6.33 -10.59 2.69
C PHE A 125 5.56 -11.39 1.63
N TYR A 126 5.23 -12.63 1.97
CA TYR A 126 4.27 -13.40 1.23
C TYR A 126 2.91 -13.19 1.88
N TYR A 127 1.86 -12.95 1.11
CA TYR A 127 0.54 -12.65 1.66
C TYR A 127 -0.11 -13.81 2.40
N TRP A 128 0.46 -15.02 2.28
CA TRP A 128 -0.02 -16.24 2.92
C TRP A 128 -1.52 -16.46 2.66
N PRO A 129 -1.89 -17.06 1.52
CA PRO A 129 -3.29 -17.28 1.18
C PRO A 129 -3.99 -18.10 2.25
N THR A 130 -5.27 -17.85 2.50
CA THR A 130 -6.08 -18.74 3.33
C THR A 130 -6.70 -19.89 2.53
N LYS A 131 -6.44 -19.95 1.21
CA LYS A 131 -6.86 -21.05 0.35
C LYS A 131 -6.05 -22.31 0.70
N ALA A 132 -6.75 -23.40 0.95
CA ALA A 132 -6.13 -24.70 1.11
C ALA A 132 -5.71 -25.30 -0.24
N ASP A 133 -4.82 -26.28 -0.18
CA ASP A 133 -4.49 -27.10 -1.34
C ASP A 133 -5.76 -27.76 -1.92
N SER A 134 -5.81 -27.85 -3.26
CA SER A 134 -7.02 -28.28 -3.95
C SER A 134 -6.75 -29.00 -5.27
N LEU A 135 -7.61 -29.96 -5.61
CA LEU A 135 -7.83 -30.42 -6.98
C LEU A 135 -8.91 -29.58 -7.63
N HIS A 136 -8.79 -29.31 -8.92
CA HIS A 136 -9.70 -28.43 -9.65
C HIS A 136 -9.75 -28.73 -11.15
N GLU A 137 -10.82 -28.31 -11.82
CA GLU A 137 -10.91 -28.38 -13.29
C GLU A 137 -9.87 -27.46 -13.93
N PRO A 138 -9.05 -27.87 -14.91
CA PRO A 138 -7.98 -27.03 -15.48
C PRO A 138 -8.43 -25.64 -15.94
N TRP A 139 -7.59 -24.61 -15.74
CA TRP A 139 -7.98 -23.21 -15.96
C TRP A 139 -8.19 -22.90 -17.44
N ALA A 140 -7.54 -23.67 -18.30
CA ALA A 140 -7.69 -23.64 -19.74
C ALA A 140 -7.45 -25.05 -20.30
N GLY A 141 -8.24 -25.45 -21.29
CA GLY A 141 -8.07 -26.73 -21.97
C GLY A 141 -8.63 -27.95 -21.24
N GLY A 142 -9.31 -27.76 -20.10
CA GLY A 142 -10.05 -28.81 -19.42
C GLY A 142 -11.30 -29.28 -20.19
N ASN A 143 -11.87 -30.42 -19.79
CA ASN A 143 -13.02 -31.05 -20.45
C ASN A 143 -14.38 -30.67 -19.81
N GLY A 144 -14.37 -29.86 -18.76
CA GLY A 144 -15.54 -29.42 -18.00
C GLY A 144 -16.18 -30.54 -17.17
N ARG A 145 -15.40 -31.52 -16.71
CA ARG A 145 -15.87 -32.71 -15.98
C ARG A 145 -14.99 -33.00 -14.77
N VAL A 146 -15.64 -33.40 -13.68
CA VAL A 146 -14.91 -33.94 -12.53
C VAL A 146 -14.40 -35.34 -12.85
N ASP A 147 -13.10 -35.46 -13.12
CA ASP A 147 -12.47 -36.73 -13.46
C ASP A 147 -11.89 -37.48 -12.26
N SER A 148 -11.72 -36.82 -11.10
CA SER A 148 -11.21 -37.43 -9.87
C SER A 148 -12.32 -38.13 -9.07
N TYR A 149 -12.43 -39.44 -9.24
CA TYR A 149 -13.42 -40.29 -8.55
C TYR A 149 -13.00 -40.68 -7.13
N ASP A 150 -11.71 -40.84 -6.91
CA ASP A 150 -11.14 -41.25 -5.63
C ASP A 150 -11.11 -40.09 -4.63
N LEU A 151 -11.28 -40.40 -3.35
CA LEU A 151 -11.06 -39.49 -2.23
C LEU A 151 -10.15 -40.22 -1.24
N LYS A 152 -9.09 -39.57 -0.77
CA LYS A 152 -8.11 -40.14 0.16
C LYS A 152 -8.10 -39.33 1.46
N GLY A 153 -7.57 -39.94 2.53
CA GLY A 153 -7.40 -39.28 3.81
C GLY A 153 -8.68 -38.69 4.38
N ASP A 154 -8.60 -37.43 4.84
CA ASP A 154 -9.73 -36.63 5.27
C ASP A 154 -10.07 -35.49 4.28
N ASP A 155 -9.57 -35.59 3.05
CA ASP A 155 -9.92 -34.68 1.95
C ASP A 155 -11.43 -34.51 1.80
N VAL A 156 -11.83 -33.31 1.40
CA VAL A 156 -13.23 -32.92 1.28
C VAL A 156 -13.61 -32.80 -0.17
N ARG A 157 -14.60 -33.61 -0.59
CA ARG A 157 -15.19 -33.49 -1.92
C ARG A 157 -16.12 -32.28 -2.00
N VAL A 158 -15.85 -31.41 -2.97
CA VAL A 158 -16.66 -30.21 -3.27
C VAL A 158 -17.70 -30.52 -4.36
N VAL A 159 -17.31 -31.26 -5.40
CA VAL A 159 -18.16 -31.59 -6.55
C VAL A 159 -18.20 -33.10 -6.80
N ALA A 160 -19.36 -33.63 -7.19
CA ALA A 160 -19.54 -35.06 -7.43
C ALA A 160 -18.82 -35.53 -8.72
N PRO A 161 -18.22 -36.74 -8.73
CA PRO A 161 -17.52 -37.26 -9.91
C PRO A 161 -18.43 -37.40 -11.14
N GLY A 162 -17.87 -37.13 -12.33
CA GLY A 162 -18.60 -37.10 -13.60
C GLY A 162 -19.53 -35.90 -13.78
N GLY A 163 -19.69 -35.05 -12.76
CA GLY A 163 -20.45 -33.81 -12.82
C GLY A 163 -19.87 -32.81 -13.81
N TYR A 164 -20.70 -31.87 -14.26
CA TYR A 164 -20.21 -30.69 -14.99
C TYR A 164 -19.55 -29.72 -14.01
N ILE A 165 -18.43 -29.14 -14.40
CA ILE A 165 -17.69 -28.17 -13.60
C ILE A 165 -17.08 -27.09 -14.50
N ALA A 166 -17.05 -25.84 -14.04
CA ALA A 166 -16.46 -24.76 -14.80
C ALA A 166 -14.93 -24.74 -14.65
N PRO A 167 -14.17 -24.28 -15.66
CA PRO A 167 -12.73 -24.03 -15.53
C PRO A 167 -12.48 -23.15 -14.31
N GLY A 168 -11.55 -23.53 -13.44
CA GLY A 168 -11.37 -22.77 -12.21
C GLY A 168 -11.89 -23.47 -10.95
N GLN A 169 -12.93 -24.29 -11.06
CA GLN A 169 -13.65 -24.68 -9.86
C GLN A 169 -13.00 -25.85 -9.13
N ASP A 170 -13.00 -25.76 -7.80
CA ASP A 170 -12.44 -26.79 -6.94
C ASP A 170 -13.31 -28.05 -6.98
N ILE A 171 -12.64 -29.19 -6.94
CA ILE A 171 -13.20 -30.55 -6.98
C ILE A 171 -13.01 -31.22 -5.63
N VAL A 172 -11.78 -31.19 -5.11
CA VAL A 172 -11.38 -31.72 -3.81
C VAL A 172 -10.56 -30.64 -3.10
N LEU A 173 -10.81 -30.43 -1.81
CA LEU A 173 -9.99 -29.59 -0.94
C LEU A 173 -9.26 -30.48 0.06
N ALA A 174 -8.08 -30.04 0.49
CA ALA A 174 -7.38 -30.64 1.62
C ALA A 174 -8.30 -30.71 2.85
N GLY A 175 -8.18 -31.82 3.57
CA GLY A 175 -8.92 -32.06 4.81
C GLY A 175 -8.45 -31.21 5.98
N ARG A 176 -8.95 -31.53 7.18
CA ARG A 176 -8.57 -30.82 8.41
C ARG A 176 -7.12 -31.06 8.78
N ASN A 177 -6.52 -32.15 8.33
CA ASN A 177 -5.10 -32.41 8.54
C ASN A 177 -4.19 -31.50 7.67
N GLY A 178 -4.76 -30.68 6.78
CA GLY A 178 -4.02 -29.78 5.90
C GLY A 178 -3.08 -30.50 4.93
N LEU A 179 -3.42 -31.74 4.54
CA LEU A 179 -2.73 -32.53 3.54
C LEU A 179 -3.73 -32.83 2.42
N LEU A 180 -3.38 -32.52 1.19
CA LEU A 180 -4.14 -32.99 0.02
C LEU A 180 -3.61 -34.36 -0.40
N GLU A 181 -4.29 -35.44 -0.02
CA GLU A 181 -3.82 -36.81 -0.30
C GLU A 181 -4.41 -37.42 -1.58
N THR A 182 -5.49 -36.83 -2.08
CA THR A 182 -6.13 -37.23 -3.33
C THR A 182 -5.26 -36.77 -4.51
N ILE A 183 -4.88 -37.72 -5.35
CA ILE A 183 -4.09 -37.47 -6.56
C ILE A 183 -5.05 -37.09 -7.70
N PRO A 184 -4.78 -36.01 -8.46
CA PRO A 184 -5.62 -35.64 -9.60
C PRO A 184 -5.67 -36.74 -10.64
N SER A 185 -6.86 -36.98 -11.20
CA SER A 185 -7.00 -37.75 -12.44
C SER A 185 -6.56 -36.93 -13.65
N SER A 186 -6.29 -37.56 -14.79
CA SER A 186 -5.64 -36.91 -15.95
C SER A 186 -6.40 -35.73 -16.60
N GLY A 187 -7.67 -35.53 -16.25
CA GLY A 187 -8.46 -34.37 -16.71
C GLY A 187 -8.64 -33.26 -15.68
N ASP A 188 -8.18 -33.49 -14.44
CA ASP A 188 -8.17 -32.50 -13.36
C ASP A 188 -6.73 -32.02 -13.11
N ASP A 189 -6.58 -30.87 -12.47
CA ASP A 189 -5.31 -30.30 -12.03
C ASP A 189 -5.25 -30.18 -10.50
N ALA A 190 -4.04 -30.02 -9.97
CA ALA A 190 -3.83 -29.67 -8.56
C ALA A 190 -3.20 -28.28 -8.45
N THR A 191 -3.65 -27.47 -7.49
CA THR A 191 -2.91 -26.28 -7.06
C THR A 191 -2.50 -26.43 -5.61
N TRP A 192 -1.23 -26.11 -5.37
CA TRP A 192 -0.62 -25.98 -4.06
C TRP A 192 -0.45 -24.51 -3.67
N PHE A 193 -0.73 -24.18 -2.40
CA PHE A 193 -0.53 -22.86 -1.83
C PHE A 193 0.32 -22.94 -0.55
N PRO A 194 1.47 -22.26 -0.48
CA PRO A 194 2.17 -22.10 0.80
C PRO A 194 1.34 -21.21 1.73
N ASN A 195 0.53 -21.81 2.60
CA ASN A 195 -0.27 -21.09 3.59
C ASN A 195 0.28 -21.32 5.02
N LEU A 196 -0.43 -20.81 6.03
CA LEU A 196 0.02 -20.88 7.41
C LEU A 196 -0.12 -22.27 8.05
N TYR A 197 -0.98 -23.14 7.51
CA TYR A 197 -1.50 -24.30 8.23
C TYR A 197 -1.37 -25.64 7.49
N ASP A 198 -1.37 -25.64 6.16
CA ASP A 198 -1.17 -26.83 5.32
C ASP A 198 0.31 -27.20 5.28
N ASP A 199 0.57 -28.49 5.49
CA ASP A 199 1.90 -29.04 5.30
C ASP A 199 2.18 -29.07 3.80
N LEU A 200 3.34 -28.58 3.40
CA LEU A 200 3.73 -28.61 2.00
C LEU A 200 3.80 -30.06 1.54
N TYR A 201 2.83 -30.53 0.77
CA TYR A 201 2.78 -31.89 0.24
C TYR A 201 3.17 -31.87 -1.23
N TRP A 202 4.42 -32.24 -1.53
CA TRP A 202 4.83 -32.46 -2.91
C TRP A 202 5.30 -33.90 -3.09
N GLN A 203 4.60 -34.64 -3.94
CA GLN A 203 5.07 -35.94 -4.40
C GLN A 203 6.03 -35.73 -5.56
N GLY A 204 7.33 -35.82 -5.28
CA GLY A 204 8.35 -35.65 -6.30
C GLY A 204 8.33 -36.78 -7.36
N PRO A 205 9.13 -36.65 -8.44
CA PRO A 205 9.14 -37.57 -9.59
C PRO A 205 9.36 -39.06 -9.28
N ASN A 206 9.84 -39.37 -8.07
CA ASN A 206 10.14 -40.73 -7.60
C ASN A 206 9.18 -41.23 -6.50
N ASN A 207 7.98 -40.64 -6.37
CA ASN A 207 7.07 -40.87 -5.24
C ASN A 207 7.65 -40.50 -3.86
N THR A 208 8.73 -39.71 -3.83
CA THR A 208 9.24 -39.14 -2.57
C THR A 208 8.30 -38.06 -2.12
N LEU A 209 7.70 -38.25 -0.96
CA LEU A 209 6.89 -37.24 -0.32
C LEU A 209 7.79 -36.21 0.36
N PHE A 210 7.80 -34.99 -0.17
CA PHE A 210 8.38 -33.83 0.49
C PHE A 210 7.32 -33.21 1.39
N GLN A 211 7.59 -33.17 2.69
CA GLN A 211 6.79 -32.53 3.72
C GLN A 211 7.61 -31.40 4.32
N THR A 212 7.15 -30.15 4.15
CA THR A 212 7.70 -29.02 4.93
C THR A 212 6.64 -28.59 5.94
N PRO A 213 6.91 -28.72 7.25
CA PRO A 213 5.96 -28.32 8.29
C PRO A 213 5.53 -26.87 8.11
N SER A 214 4.22 -26.62 8.16
CA SER A 214 3.67 -25.27 8.06
C SER A 214 4.18 -24.35 9.19
N PRO A 215 4.20 -23.01 9.00
CA PRO A 215 4.61 -22.07 10.06
C PRO A 215 3.88 -22.32 11.39
N LEU A 216 2.57 -22.57 11.34
CA LEU A 216 1.78 -22.83 12.55
C LEU A 216 2.02 -24.21 13.14
N LEU A 217 2.35 -25.23 12.34
CA LEU A 217 2.74 -26.53 12.89
C LEU A 217 4.05 -26.42 13.67
N LYS A 218 5.04 -25.69 13.16
CA LYS A 218 6.28 -25.43 13.91
C LYS A 218 5.99 -24.65 15.19
N TYR A 219 5.12 -23.63 15.11
CA TYR A 219 4.68 -22.87 16.27
C TYR A 219 4.04 -23.77 17.34
N ASP A 220 3.12 -24.65 16.94
CA ASP A 220 2.46 -25.60 17.84
C ASP A 220 3.46 -26.53 18.51
N GLN A 221 4.44 -27.06 17.78
CA GLN A 221 5.47 -27.92 18.34
C GLN A 221 6.41 -27.19 19.31
N LEU A 222 6.67 -25.90 19.09
CA LEU A 222 7.49 -25.08 19.98
C LEU A 222 6.73 -24.66 21.25
N PHE A 223 5.41 -24.44 21.19
CA PHE A 223 4.65 -23.91 22.34
C PHE A 223 3.60 -24.87 22.93
N GLY A 224 3.41 -26.04 22.34
CA GLY A 224 2.38 -27.00 22.74
C GLY A 224 0.95 -26.56 22.42
N THR A 225 0.77 -25.67 21.44
CA THR A 225 -0.54 -25.07 21.10
C THR A 225 -1.34 -25.89 20.08
N SER A 226 -2.44 -25.31 19.58
CA SER A 226 -3.29 -25.83 18.51
C SER A 226 -3.65 -24.73 17.49
N ALA A 227 -2.72 -23.81 17.27
CA ALA A 227 -2.84 -22.69 16.35
C ALA A 227 -3.10 -23.18 14.92
N ARG A 228 -2.38 -24.21 14.46
CA ARG A 228 -2.53 -24.75 13.09
C ARG A 228 -3.93 -25.29 12.86
N ALA A 229 -4.38 -26.18 13.73
CA ALA A 229 -5.71 -26.78 13.65
C ALA A 229 -6.82 -25.73 13.78
N TRP A 230 -6.62 -24.69 14.60
CA TRP A 230 -7.56 -23.57 14.67
C TRP A 230 -7.63 -22.81 13.34
N GLU A 231 -6.48 -22.52 12.73
CA GLU A 231 -6.39 -21.81 11.46
C GLU A 231 -7.11 -22.56 10.34
N ALA A 232 -6.74 -23.83 10.14
CA ALA A 232 -7.35 -24.71 9.14
C ALA A 232 -8.89 -24.77 9.26
N VAL A 233 -9.42 -24.73 10.49
CA VAL A 233 -10.87 -24.82 10.71
C VAL A 233 -11.59 -23.48 10.53
N ASN A 234 -10.96 -22.35 10.87
CA ASN A 234 -11.64 -21.06 11.00
C ASN A 234 -11.35 -20.06 9.88
N THR A 235 -10.23 -20.21 9.16
CA THR A 235 -9.80 -19.23 8.16
C THR A 235 -9.72 -19.79 6.75
N GLN A 236 -9.75 -21.12 6.59
CA GLN A 236 -9.73 -21.79 5.28
C GLN A 236 -10.79 -21.24 4.34
N ASN A 237 -10.33 -20.64 3.23
CA ASN A 237 -11.21 -20.16 2.19
C ASN A 237 -11.64 -21.33 1.29
N ASN A 238 -12.95 -21.61 1.30
CA ASN A 238 -13.57 -22.63 0.45
C ASN A 238 -14.05 -22.08 -0.91
N ASP A 239 -13.87 -20.79 -1.17
CA ASP A 239 -14.15 -20.17 -2.47
C ASP A 239 -13.00 -20.40 -3.46
N ILE A 240 -13.29 -20.28 -4.76
CA ILE A 240 -12.32 -20.32 -5.86
C ILE A 240 -11.27 -19.19 -5.75
N SER A 241 -11.61 -18.11 -5.06
CA SER A 241 -10.74 -16.95 -4.87
C SER A 241 -9.45 -17.30 -4.13
N ARG A 242 -8.31 -16.94 -4.72
CA ARG A 242 -6.96 -17.26 -4.20
C ARG A 242 -6.26 -16.09 -3.50
N TRP A 243 -6.81 -14.88 -3.66
CA TRP A 243 -6.24 -13.66 -3.09
C TRP A 243 -6.52 -13.45 -1.59
N PRO A 244 -7.58 -14.03 -0.97
CA PRO A 244 -7.74 -13.92 0.49
C PRO A 244 -6.54 -14.54 1.21
N GLY A 245 -6.01 -13.82 2.19
CA GLY A 245 -4.78 -14.15 2.88
C GLY A 245 -4.46 -13.13 3.97
N HIS A 246 -3.32 -13.27 4.62
CA HIS A 246 -2.86 -12.42 5.72
C HIS A 246 -2.14 -11.15 5.25
N CYS A 247 -2.57 -10.55 4.13
CA CYS A 247 -1.89 -9.38 3.57
C CYS A 247 -2.02 -8.13 4.44
N LEU A 248 -3.14 -7.98 5.16
CA LEU A 248 -3.35 -6.87 6.08
C LEU A 248 -2.32 -6.95 7.20
N GLY A 249 -2.26 -8.11 7.86
CA GLY A 249 -1.34 -8.29 8.96
C GLY A 249 0.12 -8.21 8.54
N GLY A 250 0.47 -8.76 7.38
CA GLY A 250 1.81 -8.63 6.79
C GLY A 250 2.21 -7.16 6.57
N ALA A 251 1.32 -6.34 6.00
CA ALA A 251 1.57 -4.91 5.78
C ALA A 251 1.68 -4.12 7.09
N VAL A 252 0.82 -4.38 8.07
CA VAL A 252 0.87 -3.68 9.36
C VAL A 252 2.12 -4.08 10.16
N ALA A 253 2.44 -5.37 10.19
CA ALA A 253 3.64 -5.87 10.87
C ALA A 253 4.93 -5.34 10.21
N SER A 254 4.96 -5.21 8.89
CA SER A 254 6.13 -4.68 8.18
C SER A 254 6.41 -3.21 8.49
N ILE A 255 5.36 -2.42 8.73
CA ILE A 255 5.48 -1.04 9.22
C ILE A 255 6.01 -1.03 10.67
N ALA A 256 5.52 -1.91 11.53
CA ALA A 256 5.78 -1.85 12.97
C ALA A 256 7.12 -2.46 13.41
N PHE A 257 7.47 -3.65 12.91
CA PHE A 257 8.59 -4.44 13.43
C PHE A 257 9.85 -4.31 12.58
N ASN A 258 11.02 -4.58 13.18
CA ASN A 258 12.22 -4.84 12.40
C ASN A 258 11.99 -6.07 11.53
N ASP A 259 12.71 -6.17 10.42
CA ASP A 259 12.67 -7.36 9.57
C ASP A 259 13.03 -8.61 10.40
N PRO A 260 12.11 -9.59 10.55
CA PRO A 260 12.29 -10.67 11.50
C PRO A 260 13.57 -11.48 11.27
N LEU A 261 14.18 -11.91 12.37
CA LEU A 261 15.37 -12.76 12.36
C LEU A 261 15.13 -13.99 13.25
N PRO A 262 14.79 -15.15 12.68
CA PRO A 262 14.45 -16.33 13.49
C PRO A 262 15.66 -16.80 14.31
N ALA A 263 15.42 -17.12 15.57
CA ALA A 263 16.43 -17.70 16.44
C ALA A 263 16.78 -19.13 15.95
N PRO A 264 18.07 -19.55 15.94
CA PRO A 264 18.49 -20.82 15.35
C PRO A 264 17.75 -22.06 15.89
N GLY A 265 17.44 -22.06 17.19
CA GLY A 265 16.75 -23.16 17.87
C GLY A 265 15.27 -23.29 17.56
N THR A 266 14.71 -22.37 16.76
CA THR A 266 13.32 -22.45 16.30
C THR A 266 13.17 -23.32 15.05
N GLY A 267 14.23 -23.49 14.25
CA GLY A 267 14.14 -24.15 12.94
C GLY A 267 13.16 -23.49 11.95
N MET A 268 12.76 -22.25 12.23
CA MET A 268 11.92 -21.46 11.33
C MET A 268 12.76 -20.72 10.29
N THR A 269 12.23 -20.57 9.09
CA THR A 269 12.75 -19.64 8.10
C THR A 269 12.32 -18.22 8.44
N LYS A 270 12.94 -17.25 7.77
CA LYS A 270 12.59 -15.84 7.91
C LYS A 270 11.14 -15.57 7.52
N ASP A 271 10.67 -16.17 6.44
CA ASP A 271 9.31 -15.95 5.96
C ASP A 271 8.27 -16.69 6.81
N GLU A 272 8.59 -17.88 7.34
CA GLU A 272 7.72 -18.54 8.32
C GLU A 272 7.53 -17.67 9.59
N LEU A 273 8.58 -16.99 10.06
CA LEU A 273 8.45 -16.06 11.18
C LEU A 273 7.65 -14.80 10.80
N LYS A 274 7.83 -14.26 9.57
CA LYS A 274 6.98 -13.18 9.05
C LYS A 274 5.51 -13.61 8.95
N ALA A 275 5.22 -14.87 8.65
CA ALA A 275 3.86 -15.43 8.63
C ALA A 275 3.18 -15.29 10.00
N LEU A 276 3.91 -15.59 11.07
CA LEU A 276 3.38 -15.44 12.44
C LEU A 276 3.10 -13.98 12.80
N TYR A 277 3.93 -13.05 12.35
CA TYR A 277 3.64 -11.62 12.49
C TYR A 277 2.45 -11.17 11.64
N ALA A 278 2.30 -11.73 10.44
CA ALA A 278 1.13 -11.48 9.61
C ALA A 278 -0.14 -11.95 10.32
N GLU A 279 -0.14 -13.14 10.93
CA GLU A 279 -1.30 -13.60 11.71
C GLU A 279 -1.65 -12.65 12.87
N LEU A 280 -0.65 -12.19 13.63
CA LEU A 280 -0.87 -11.24 14.72
C LEU A 280 -1.48 -9.90 14.28
N GLY A 281 -1.22 -9.49 13.04
CA GLY A 281 -1.69 -8.23 12.48
C GLY A 281 -3.00 -8.33 11.72
N GLU A 282 -3.57 -9.53 11.53
CA GLU A 282 -4.68 -9.73 10.57
C GLU A 282 -6.02 -9.17 11.09
N ASN A 283 -6.17 -9.01 12.40
CA ASN A 283 -7.39 -8.46 12.97
C ASN A 283 -7.47 -6.93 12.81
N HIS A 284 -8.23 -6.47 11.82
CA HIS A 284 -8.40 -5.04 11.54
C HIS A 284 -8.96 -4.21 12.71
N LEU A 285 -9.70 -4.81 13.64
CA LEU A 285 -10.26 -4.11 14.81
C LEU A 285 -9.19 -3.72 15.83
N ASN A 286 -7.98 -4.27 15.71
CA ASN A 286 -6.89 -4.02 16.64
C ASN A 286 -5.98 -2.86 16.25
N HIS A 287 -6.20 -2.24 15.10
CA HIS A 287 -5.36 -1.16 14.60
C HIS A 287 -6.00 0.20 14.85
N ARG A 288 -5.29 1.08 15.56
CA ARG A 288 -5.71 2.48 15.68
C ARG A 288 -5.23 3.25 14.46
N ILE A 289 -6.19 3.71 13.67
CA ILE A 289 -5.93 4.56 12.50
C ILE A 289 -5.91 6.03 12.94
N GLY A 290 -4.88 6.74 12.52
CA GLY A 290 -4.69 8.17 12.71
C GLY A 290 -5.29 8.96 11.56
N ASP A 291 -4.42 9.60 10.79
CA ASP A 291 -4.82 10.26 9.54
C ASP A 291 -5.10 9.23 8.43
N TYR A 292 -6.03 9.55 7.52
CA TYR A 292 -6.41 8.64 6.44
C TYR A 292 -7.06 9.28 5.22
N ALA A 293 -6.84 8.68 4.06
CA ALA A 293 -7.68 8.75 2.88
C ALA A 293 -8.41 7.40 2.75
N ALA A 294 -9.75 7.36 2.81
CA ALA A 294 -10.52 6.12 2.73
C ALA A 294 -11.69 6.25 1.76
N ASP A 295 -12.36 5.14 1.44
CA ASP A 295 -13.51 5.06 0.54
C ASP A 295 -13.25 5.68 -0.83
N ILE A 296 -12.05 5.46 -1.35
CA ILE A 296 -11.65 5.94 -2.67
C ILE A 296 -12.26 4.99 -3.71
N PRO A 297 -13.10 5.47 -4.65
CA PRO A 297 -13.63 4.63 -5.71
C PRO A 297 -12.51 4.00 -6.54
N ALA A 298 -12.71 2.79 -7.05
CA ALA A 298 -11.65 2.05 -7.73
C ALA A 298 -11.16 2.75 -9.01
N GLY A 299 -12.06 3.43 -9.71
CA GLY A 299 -11.79 3.86 -11.09
C GLY A 299 -11.88 2.68 -12.07
N PRO A 300 -11.11 2.65 -13.17
CA PRO A 300 -9.85 3.37 -13.33
C PRO A 300 -10.07 4.88 -13.48
N PRO A 301 -9.21 5.71 -12.86
CA PRO A 301 -9.18 7.15 -13.09
C PRO A 301 -8.99 7.46 -14.57
N ARG A 302 -9.61 8.53 -15.05
CA ARG A 302 -9.55 8.96 -16.45
C ARG A 302 -9.52 10.48 -16.55
N PRO A 303 -8.94 11.07 -17.61
CA PRO A 303 -8.93 12.52 -17.77
C PRO A 303 -10.34 13.13 -17.71
N GLY A 304 -10.51 14.13 -16.86
CA GLY A 304 -11.77 14.87 -16.66
C GLY A 304 -12.66 14.26 -15.57
N PRO A 305 -13.82 14.90 -15.28
CA PRO A 305 -14.58 14.61 -14.07
C PRO A 305 -14.96 13.14 -13.87
N ASP A 306 -14.50 12.54 -12.76
CA ASP A 306 -14.86 11.19 -12.33
C ASP A 306 -14.97 11.04 -10.79
N ALA A 307 -15.33 9.83 -10.35
CA ALA A 307 -15.62 9.55 -8.95
C ALA A 307 -14.38 9.56 -8.03
N THR A 308 -13.18 9.50 -8.59
CA THR A 308 -11.90 9.45 -7.87
C THR A 308 -11.28 10.83 -7.65
N ASP A 309 -11.61 11.83 -8.48
CA ASP A 309 -11.02 13.17 -8.47
C ASP A 309 -10.96 13.83 -7.10
N TRP A 310 -12.09 13.82 -6.39
CA TRP A 310 -12.21 14.48 -5.11
C TRP A 310 -11.33 13.87 -4.01
N LYS A 311 -10.77 12.68 -4.24
CA LYS A 311 -9.84 12.00 -3.34
C LYS A 311 -8.38 12.28 -3.64
N ALA A 312 -8.04 12.72 -4.86
CA ALA A 312 -6.65 12.98 -5.25
C ALA A 312 -5.94 14.00 -4.31
N PRO A 313 -6.57 15.11 -3.90
CA PRO A 313 -5.97 16.05 -2.94
C PRO A 313 -5.58 15.37 -1.62
N ARG A 314 -6.52 14.60 -1.05
CA ARG A 314 -6.32 13.91 0.22
C ARG A 314 -5.25 12.84 0.14
N VAL A 315 -5.24 12.06 -0.95
CA VAL A 315 -4.21 11.04 -1.21
C VAL A 315 -2.82 11.68 -1.29
N HIS A 316 -2.68 12.78 -2.03
CA HIS A 316 -1.41 13.47 -2.15
C HIS A 316 -0.94 14.07 -0.81
N ALA A 317 -1.87 14.68 -0.06
CA ALA A 317 -1.59 15.22 1.26
C ALA A 317 -1.07 14.16 2.25
N MET A 318 -1.61 12.93 2.20
CA MET A 318 -1.10 11.80 2.99
C MET A 318 0.36 11.48 2.67
N PHE A 319 0.74 11.47 1.39
CA PHE A 319 2.13 11.20 0.97
C PHE A 319 3.09 12.28 1.44
N GLU A 320 2.77 13.55 1.17
CA GLU A 320 3.64 14.66 1.57
C GLU A 320 3.79 14.75 3.10
N THR A 321 2.66 14.67 3.83
CA THR A 321 2.65 14.83 5.28
C THR A 321 3.37 13.68 5.97
N HIS A 322 2.98 12.43 5.70
CA HIS A 322 3.48 11.31 6.49
C HIS A 322 4.77 10.72 5.94
N ILE A 323 4.86 10.46 4.63
CA ILE A 323 6.05 9.81 4.07
C ILE A 323 7.22 10.78 4.02
N ARG A 324 7.01 12.00 3.54
CA ARG A 324 8.09 12.98 3.43
C ARG A 324 8.28 13.79 4.71
N GLY A 325 7.21 14.38 5.25
CA GLY A 325 7.27 15.22 6.46
C GLY A 325 7.61 14.42 7.72
N GLU A 326 6.81 13.42 8.06
CA GLU A 326 6.97 12.65 9.31
C GLU A 326 7.90 11.43 9.16
N ARG A 327 8.31 11.09 7.93
CA ARG A 327 9.10 9.90 7.60
C ARG A 327 8.44 8.59 8.09
N GLN A 328 7.13 8.49 7.96
CA GLN A 328 6.32 7.33 8.33
C GLN A 328 5.83 6.59 7.09
N ALA A 329 5.86 5.25 7.15
CA ALA A 329 5.20 4.42 6.14
C ALA A 329 3.69 4.38 6.39
N LEU A 330 2.92 4.15 5.33
CA LEU A 330 1.45 4.15 5.34
C LEU A 330 0.92 2.78 4.93
N LEU A 331 -0.14 2.31 5.57
CA LEU A 331 -0.89 1.14 5.12
C LEU A 331 -1.79 1.55 3.96
N SER A 332 -1.92 0.72 2.93
CA SER A 332 -2.85 0.95 1.84
C SER A 332 -3.38 -0.36 1.30
N ASN A 333 -4.68 -0.44 1.08
CA ASN A 333 -5.23 -1.40 0.12
C ASN A 333 -5.05 -0.80 -1.28
N MET A 334 -4.06 -1.28 -2.03
CA MET A 334 -3.78 -0.79 -3.38
C MET A 334 -4.61 -1.51 -4.47
N ARG A 335 -5.54 -2.38 -4.06
CA ARG A 335 -6.37 -3.25 -4.89
C ARG A 335 -5.56 -4.18 -5.81
N ALA A 336 -6.26 -5.16 -6.38
CA ALA A 336 -5.90 -5.97 -7.54
C ALA A 336 -4.41 -6.32 -7.76
N PHE A 337 -4.07 -7.60 -7.79
CA PHE A 337 -2.73 -8.00 -8.22
C PHE A 337 -2.64 -8.07 -9.76
N PRO A 338 -1.71 -7.33 -10.40
CA PRO A 338 -1.60 -7.34 -11.86
C PRO A 338 -1.13 -8.72 -12.39
N PRO A 339 -1.47 -9.07 -13.64
CA PRO A 339 -2.19 -8.27 -14.63
C PRO A 339 -3.71 -8.50 -14.66
N ARG A 340 -4.27 -9.36 -13.81
CA ARG A 340 -5.67 -9.85 -13.93
C ARG A 340 -6.55 -9.62 -12.69
N GLY A 341 -6.12 -8.77 -11.77
CA GLY A 341 -6.90 -8.52 -10.55
C GLY A 341 -8.17 -7.68 -10.79
N THR A 342 -9.14 -7.82 -9.88
CA THR A 342 -10.42 -7.09 -9.93
C THR A 342 -10.49 -5.96 -8.89
N GLU A 343 -11.42 -5.02 -9.08
CA GLU A 343 -11.63 -3.92 -8.13
C GLU A 343 -12.08 -4.38 -6.74
N ALA A 344 -12.64 -5.59 -6.63
CA ALA A 344 -13.14 -6.17 -5.39
C ALA A 344 -12.02 -6.79 -4.53
N GLU A 345 -10.84 -7.03 -5.11
CA GLU A 345 -9.73 -7.60 -4.38
C GLU A 345 -9.16 -6.62 -3.34
N VAL A 346 -8.85 -7.17 -2.17
CA VAL A 346 -8.20 -6.44 -1.08
C VAL A 346 -6.76 -6.90 -1.00
N TRP A 347 -5.85 -6.01 -1.42
CA TRP A 347 -4.42 -6.23 -1.39
C TRP A 347 -3.77 -5.13 -0.57
N ASN A 348 -3.46 -5.45 0.69
CA ASN A 348 -2.83 -4.51 1.59
C ASN A 348 -1.31 -4.52 1.41
N GLN A 349 -0.71 -3.33 1.33
CA GLN A 349 0.72 -3.10 1.30
C GLN A 349 1.09 -1.91 2.20
N ALA A 350 2.38 -1.84 2.53
CA ALA A 350 2.98 -0.72 3.21
C ALA A 350 3.69 0.20 2.20
N ILE A 351 3.10 1.36 1.93
CA ILE A 351 3.69 2.41 1.11
C ILE A 351 4.74 3.14 1.93
N TYR A 352 5.96 3.28 1.40
CA TYR A 352 7.07 3.80 2.17
C TYR A 352 7.91 4.85 1.44
N LYS A 353 7.72 5.00 0.13
CA LYS A 353 8.45 5.95 -0.69
C LYS A 353 7.58 6.44 -1.85
N TYR A 354 7.81 7.67 -2.27
CA TYR A 354 7.29 8.17 -3.53
C TYR A 354 8.30 9.09 -4.23
N VAL A 355 8.15 9.23 -5.55
CA VAL A 355 8.85 10.21 -6.39
C VAL A 355 7.82 10.90 -7.27
N ALA A 356 7.68 12.22 -7.16
CA ALA A 356 6.66 13.01 -7.84
C ALA A 356 7.30 14.13 -8.68
N GLU A 357 6.96 14.19 -9.96
CA GLU A 357 7.31 15.29 -10.87
C GLU A 357 6.14 16.26 -11.03
N TYR A 358 6.40 17.55 -10.87
CA TYR A 358 5.39 18.60 -10.85
C TYR A 358 5.45 19.45 -12.12
N LYS A 359 4.28 19.71 -12.69
CA LYS A 359 4.12 20.58 -13.87
C LYS A 359 3.00 21.59 -13.63
N SER A 360 3.25 22.87 -13.84
CA SER A 360 2.19 23.89 -13.72
C SER A 360 1.14 23.71 -14.82
N ILE A 361 -0.14 23.94 -14.50
CA ILE A 361 -1.22 23.84 -15.48
C ILE A 361 -1.50 25.21 -16.10
N PRO A 362 -1.30 25.38 -17.43
CA PRO A 362 -1.55 26.66 -18.10
C PRO A 362 -2.96 27.19 -17.85
N GLY A 363 -3.07 28.48 -17.56
CA GLY A 363 -4.36 29.15 -17.35
C GLY A 363 -5.04 28.88 -16.00
N ARG A 364 -4.53 27.98 -15.16
CA ARG A 364 -5.12 27.66 -13.83
C ARG A 364 -4.39 28.30 -12.64
N GLY A 365 -3.39 29.13 -12.93
CA GLY A 365 -2.56 29.81 -11.94
C GLY A 365 -1.38 28.95 -11.45
N PRO A 366 -0.38 29.59 -10.79
CA PRO A 366 0.89 28.93 -10.47
C PRO A 366 0.80 27.84 -9.38
N ARG A 367 -0.29 27.79 -8.62
CA ARG A 367 -0.54 26.78 -7.57
C ARG A 367 -1.23 25.52 -8.07
N ALA A 368 -1.76 25.54 -9.29
CA ALA A 368 -2.40 24.39 -9.92
C ALA A 368 -1.34 23.59 -10.67
N VAL A 369 -1.16 22.33 -10.27
CA VAL A 369 -0.13 21.45 -10.82
C VAL A 369 -0.71 20.11 -11.25
N LEU A 370 -0.13 19.59 -12.33
CA LEU A 370 -0.18 18.22 -12.75
C LEU A 370 0.98 17.48 -12.09
N ILE A 371 0.69 16.36 -11.46
CA ILE A 371 1.64 15.54 -10.71
C ILE A 371 1.69 14.16 -11.35
N ASN A 372 2.89 13.76 -11.75
CA ASN A 372 3.22 12.38 -12.14
C ASN A 372 3.98 11.74 -10.98
N ILE A 373 3.42 10.71 -10.35
CA ILE A 373 3.98 10.14 -9.12
C ILE A 373 4.15 8.63 -9.21
N ASP A 374 5.34 8.15 -8.84
CA ASP A 374 5.63 6.76 -8.59
C ASP A 374 5.57 6.50 -7.09
N VAL A 375 4.73 5.56 -6.67
CA VAL A 375 4.50 5.17 -5.29
C VAL A 375 5.06 3.77 -5.09
N HIS A 376 5.98 3.63 -4.13
CA HIS A 376 6.66 2.40 -3.79
C HIS A 376 6.06 1.78 -2.52
N ALA A 377 5.67 0.52 -2.61
CA ALA A 377 5.20 -0.28 -1.50
C ALA A 377 5.96 -1.60 -1.42
N ASN A 378 5.92 -2.25 -0.25
CA ASN A 378 6.47 -3.58 -0.11
C ASN A 378 5.71 -4.61 -0.98
N SER A 379 6.38 -5.68 -1.37
CA SER A 379 5.79 -6.80 -2.09
C SER A 379 5.02 -7.71 -1.13
N GLY A 380 3.84 -8.16 -1.58
CA GLY A 380 3.03 -9.20 -0.94
C GLY A 380 3.21 -10.59 -1.58
N SER A 381 4.12 -10.75 -2.55
CA SER A 381 4.39 -12.01 -3.27
C SER A 381 5.78 -12.58 -2.95
N SER A 382 6.48 -12.04 -1.95
CA SER A 382 7.86 -12.43 -1.65
C SER A 382 7.93 -13.64 -0.72
N LEU A 383 8.33 -14.79 -1.26
CA LEU A 383 8.48 -16.05 -0.52
C LEU A 383 9.88 -16.62 -0.70
N ASN A 384 10.54 -17.01 0.39
CA ASN A 384 11.90 -17.55 0.45
C ASN A 384 12.94 -16.66 -0.25
N GLY A 385 12.82 -15.34 -0.04
CA GLY A 385 13.69 -14.33 -0.67
C GLY A 385 13.52 -14.21 -2.19
N GLN A 386 12.48 -14.83 -2.77
CA GLN A 386 12.07 -14.57 -4.15
C GLN A 386 11.24 -13.30 -4.23
N ASP A 387 11.25 -12.64 -5.38
CA ASP A 387 10.42 -11.46 -5.68
C ASP A 387 10.55 -10.30 -4.66
N GLU A 388 11.78 -10.04 -4.17
CA GLU A 388 12.08 -8.95 -3.22
C GLU A 388 12.02 -7.54 -3.83
N LYS A 389 11.40 -7.36 -5.00
CA LYS A 389 11.20 -6.03 -5.59
C LYS A 389 10.05 -5.30 -4.90
N ASP A 390 10.07 -3.96 -4.99
CA ASP A 390 8.93 -3.17 -4.57
C ASP A 390 7.75 -3.36 -5.53
N ARG A 391 6.53 -3.24 -5.00
CA ARG A 391 5.36 -2.90 -5.82
C ARG A 391 5.45 -1.42 -6.17
N VAL A 392 5.42 -1.09 -7.46
CA VAL A 392 5.49 0.30 -7.94
C VAL A 392 4.22 0.66 -8.69
N ALA A 393 3.41 1.52 -8.08
CA ALA A 393 2.21 2.09 -8.68
C ALA A 393 2.51 3.47 -9.26
N HIS A 394 2.08 3.71 -10.50
CA HIS A 394 2.14 5.03 -11.12
C HIS A 394 0.76 5.69 -11.04
N TYR A 395 0.71 6.95 -10.62
CA TYR A 395 -0.50 7.77 -10.65
C TYR A 395 -0.22 9.11 -11.33
N GLU A 396 -1.23 9.62 -12.02
CA GLU A 396 -1.22 10.98 -12.57
C GLU A 396 -2.49 11.71 -12.11
N TYR A 397 -2.34 12.92 -11.56
CA TYR A 397 -3.47 13.74 -11.15
C TYR A 397 -3.13 15.23 -11.13
N SER A 398 -4.15 16.08 -11.25
CA SER A 398 -4.05 17.50 -11.00
C SER A 398 -4.61 17.87 -9.64
N ILE A 399 -3.93 18.78 -8.94
CA ILE A 399 -4.36 19.34 -7.66
C ILE A 399 -4.01 20.83 -7.58
N VAL A 400 -4.57 21.51 -6.59
CA VAL A 400 -4.26 22.91 -6.27
C VAL A 400 -3.66 22.98 -4.88
N TYR A 401 -2.62 23.80 -4.72
CA TYR A 401 -2.04 24.11 -3.42
C TYR A 401 -2.64 25.38 -2.80
N GLY A 402 -2.79 25.41 -1.48
CA GLY A 402 -3.07 26.59 -0.67
C GLY A 402 -1.93 27.62 -0.68
N LEU A 403 -2.17 28.77 -0.06
CA LEU A 403 -1.13 29.80 0.12
C LEU A 403 -0.07 29.39 1.16
N ASP A 404 -0.44 28.48 2.07
CA ASP A 404 0.44 27.89 3.07
C ASP A 404 1.30 26.76 2.52
N GLY A 405 1.23 26.49 1.21
CA GLY A 405 1.98 25.44 0.53
C GLY A 405 1.51 24.02 0.84
N ARG A 406 0.34 23.85 1.47
CA ARG A 406 -0.32 22.56 1.61
C ARG A 406 -1.29 22.32 0.46
N VAL A 407 -1.66 21.07 0.22
CA VAL A 407 -2.73 20.74 -0.73
C VAL A 407 -4.05 21.40 -0.30
N ASP A 408 -4.76 22.04 -1.23
CA ASP A 408 -6.09 22.59 -0.98
C ASP A 408 -7.15 21.48 -1.05
N GLU A 409 -7.40 20.86 0.09
CA GLU A 409 -8.41 19.80 0.23
C GLU A 409 -9.85 20.35 0.28
N THR A 410 -10.03 21.67 0.36
CA THR A 410 -11.35 22.30 0.46
C THR A 410 -12.04 22.50 -0.89
N ASN A 411 -11.28 22.36 -1.98
CA ASN A 411 -11.78 22.49 -3.35
C ASN A 411 -11.53 21.23 -4.19
N PRO A 412 -12.17 20.10 -3.83
CA PRO A 412 -11.97 18.84 -4.54
C PRO A 412 -12.39 18.91 -6.02
N ALA A 413 -13.32 19.80 -6.37
CA ALA A 413 -13.76 19.99 -7.76
C ALA A 413 -12.67 20.61 -8.66
N ALA A 414 -11.57 21.11 -8.08
CA ALA A 414 -10.41 21.58 -8.83
C ALA A 414 -9.39 20.46 -9.10
N ALA A 415 -9.56 19.29 -8.52
CA ALA A 415 -8.71 18.13 -8.78
C ALA A 415 -9.25 17.26 -9.91
N ASP A 416 -8.37 16.46 -10.51
CA ASP A 416 -8.67 15.52 -11.60
C ASP A 416 -7.69 14.35 -11.47
N TRP A 417 -8.17 13.14 -11.23
CA TRP A 417 -7.32 11.96 -11.21
C TRP A 417 -7.30 11.33 -12.60
N ILE A 418 -6.17 11.48 -13.27
CA ILE A 418 -6.07 11.34 -14.72
C ILE A 418 -5.78 9.89 -15.12
N ALA A 419 -4.88 9.22 -14.40
CA ALA A 419 -4.45 7.87 -14.77
C ALA A 419 -3.88 7.05 -13.60
N VAL A 420 -3.85 5.74 -13.83
CA VAL A 420 -3.13 4.71 -13.06
C VAL A 420 -2.24 3.90 -14.00
N GLY A 421 -1.10 3.42 -13.52
CA GLY A 421 -0.18 2.60 -14.30
C GLY A 421 0.85 1.88 -13.44
N GLY A 422 1.92 1.38 -14.07
CA GLY A 422 2.89 0.52 -13.41
C GLY A 422 2.23 -0.80 -12.99
N GLU A 423 2.26 -1.10 -11.70
CA GLU A 423 1.60 -2.27 -11.09
C GLU A 423 0.23 -1.95 -10.44
N ALA A 424 -0.30 -0.74 -10.69
CA ALA A 424 -1.67 -0.38 -10.31
C ALA A 424 -2.63 -0.59 -11.49
N LEU A 425 -3.78 -1.21 -11.20
CA LEU A 425 -4.91 -1.33 -12.13
C LEU A 425 -6.04 -0.35 -11.79
N PHE A 426 -6.03 0.19 -10.57
CA PHE A 426 -7.09 1.00 -9.97
C PHE A 426 -6.46 2.08 -9.06
N ALA A 427 -7.26 3.07 -8.68
CA ALA A 427 -6.93 3.90 -7.52
C ALA A 427 -6.93 3.02 -6.24
N PRO A 428 -6.06 3.29 -5.25
CA PRO A 428 -6.07 2.54 -4.00
C PRO A 428 -7.43 2.71 -3.32
N LEU A 429 -7.90 1.73 -2.56
CA LEU A 429 -9.12 1.87 -1.76
C LEU A 429 -8.91 2.87 -0.61
N ASN A 430 -7.72 2.85 -0.02
CA ASN A 430 -7.37 3.69 1.13
C ASN A 430 -5.85 3.89 1.26
N ILE A 431 -5.48 4.88 2.06
CA ILE A 431 -4.13 5.18 2.54
C ILE A 431 -4.29 5.60 4.00
N LEU A 432 -3.65 4.88 4.92
CA LEU A 432 -3.93 4.92 6.35
C LEU A 432 -2.63 5.09 7.14
N GLN A 433 -2.63 6.00 8.11
CA GLN A 433 -1.60 6.07 9.15
C GLN A 433 -1.94 5.09 10.27
N VAL A 434 -1.11 4.08 10.48
CA VAL A 434 -1.25 3.14 11.60
C VAL A 434 -0.51 3.72 12.82
N ILE A 435 -1.25 4.15 13.85
CA ILE A 435 -0.67 4.74 15.07
C ILE A 435 -0.15 3.65 16.01
N ASN A 436 -0.99 2.65 16.28
CA ASN A 436 -0.63 1.51 17.12
C ASN A 436 -1.50 0.30 16.77
N SER A 437 -1.10 -0.86 17.30
CA SER A 437 -1.87 -2.10 17.20
C SER A 437 -1.82 -2.87 18.51
N ALA A 438 -2.89 -3.59 18.83
CA ALA A 438 -2.96 -4.48 19.99
C ALA A 438 -2.25 -5.83 19.78
N TRP A 439 -1.88 -6.18 18.54
CA TRP A 439 -1.19 -7.43 18.19
C TRP A 439 -1.85 -8.70 18.74
N ALA A 440 -3.16 -8.80 18.54
CA ALA A 440 -3.93 -10.01 18.76
C ALA A 440 -4.53 -10.44 17.42
N GLY A 441 -4.03 -11.51 16.83
CA GLY A 441 -4.53 -12.06 15.56
C GLY A 441 -5.95 -12.58 15.67
N HIS A 442 -6.45 -13.20 14.61
CA HIS A 442 -7.70 -13.96 14.71
C HIS A 442 -7.46 -15.26 15.49
N ASN A 443 -6.29 -15.88 15.29
CA ASN A 443 -5.88 -17.10 15.95
C ASN A 443 -5.48 -16.83 17.41
N PRO A 444 -6.29 -17.26 18.40
CA PRO A 444 -6.07 -16.94 19.81
C PRO A 444 -4.84 -17.63 20.41
N TYR A 445 -4.29 -18.63 19.71
CA TYR A 445 -3.10 -19.36 20.15
C TYR A 445 -1.81 -18.64 19.74
N VAL A 446 -1.84 -17.81 18.69
CA VAL A 446 -0.68 -17.03 18.24
C VAL A 446 -0.61 -15.75 19.06
N THR A 447 0.35 -15.69 19.98
CA THR A 447 0.57 -14.53 20.87
C THR A 447 1.83 -13.76 20.51
N ILE A 448 1.80 -12.43 20.71
CA ILE A 448 2.94 -11.55 20.46
C ILE A 448 4.18 -11.94 21.28
N ASP A 449 3.99 -12.38 22.53
CA ASP A 449 5.10 -12.79 23.39
C ASP A 449 5.81 -14.04 22.87
N ASN A 450 5.04 -15.03 22.43
CA ASN A 450 5.60 -16.21 21.80
C ASN A 450 6.32 -15.84 20.49
N VAL A 451 5.70 -15.05 19.60
CA VAL A 451 6.33 -14.68 18.32
C VAL A 451 7.63 -13.88 18.55
N ARG A 452 7.64 -12.91 19.47
CA ARG A 452 8.86 -12.17 19.84
C ARG A 452 9.94 -13.06 20.41
N SER A 453 9.57 -14.08 21.18
CA SER A 453 10.54 -15.03 21.74
C SER A 453 11.31 -15.81 20.67
N LEU A 454 10.71 -15.97 19.47
CA LEU A 454 11.33 -16.61 18.31
C LEU A 454 12.24 -15.68 17.51
N ASP A 455 12.18 -14.37 17.74
CA ASP A 455 12.72 -13.34 16.86
C ASP A 455 13.86 -12.53 17.50
N LEU A 456 15.08 -12.76 17.04
CA LEU A 456 16.27 -12.07 17.53
C LEU A 456 16.24 -10.56 17.27
N ALA A 457 15.54 -10.09 16.23
CA ALA A 457 15.48 -8.67 15.87
C ALA A 457 14.44 -7.88 16.68
N ASN A 458 13.49 -8.58 17.32
CA ASN A 458 12.33 -7.96 17.99
C ASN A 458 12.10 -8.48 19.42
N GLY A 459 13.14 -9.02 20.09
CA GLY A 459 13.14 -9.27 21.54
C GLY A 459 13.58 -10.68 21.99
N GLY A 460 13.70 -11.63 21.06
CA GLY A 460 14.01 -13.04 21.33
C GLY A 460 15.45 -13.34 21.74
N ALA A 461 16.38 -12.39 21.59
CA ALA A 461 17.80 -12.60 21.92
C ALA A 461 18.04 -13.03 23.38
N ALA A 462 17.19 -12.59 24.32
CA ALA A 462 17.27 -12.95 25.74
C ALA A 462 16.68 -14.33 26.07
N VAL A 463 16.01 -14.99 25.11
CA VAL A 463 15.31 -16.25 25.33
C VAL A 463 16.26 -17.43 25.09
N ALA A 464 16.90 -17.91 26.17
CA ALA A 464 17.86 -19.01 26.11
C ALA A 464 17.30 -20.31 25.47
N ARG A 465 15.98 -20.51 25.55
CA ARG A 465 15.28 -21.69 25.02
C ARG A 465 15.56 -21.94 23.53
N PHE A 466 15.72 -20.88 22.72
CA PHE A 466 15.84 -20.99 21.27
C PHE A 466 17.25 -20.67 20.73
N GLN A 467 18.27 -20.65 21.62
CA GLN A 467 19.66 -20.43 21.21
C GLN A 467 20.35 -21.72 20.72
N GLY A 468 19.75 -22.89 20.96
CA GLY A 468 20.31 -24.20 20.65
C GLY A 468 20.00 -24.72 19.23
N LYS A 469 20.14 -26.04 19.06
CA LYS A 469 19.74 -26.75 17.83
C LYS A 469 18.21 -26.80 17.73
N ALA A 470 17.68 -26.57 16.55
CA ALA A 470 16.26 -26.73 16.26
C ALA A 470 15.76 -28.16 16.61
N PRO A 471 14.53 -28.31 17.13
CA PRO A 471 13.93 -29.63 17.32
C PRO A 471 13.68 -30.30 15.97
N GLU A 472 13.54 -31.63 15.99
CA GLU A 472 13.00 -32.37 14.85
C GLU A 472 11.49 -32.18 14.83
N PHE A 473 10.99 -31.54 13.78
CA PHE A 473 9.56 -31.30 13.61
C PHE A 473 8.86 -32.55 13.06
N LEU A 474 7.82 -32.97 13.76
CA LEU A 474 6.92 -34.04 13.34
C LEU A 474 5.94 -33.51 12.27
N PRO A 475 5.54 -34.33 11.29
CA PRO A 475 4.47 -33.96 10.34
C PRO A 475 3.11 -33.89 11.04
N VAL A 476 2.13 -33.17 10.45
CA VAL A 476 0.79 -33.00 11.04
C VAL A 476 0.19 -34.35 11.47
N ALA A 477 0.22 -35.35 10.58
CA ALA A 477 -0.35 -36.68 10.82
C ALA A 477 0.21 -37.38 12.07
N ARG A 478 1.45 -37.06 12.49
CA ARG A 478 2.05 -37.60 13.72
C ARG A 478 1.83 -36.70 14.92
N TYR A 479 1.96 -35.38 14.74
CA TYR A 479 1.87 -34.43 15.83
C TYR A 479 0.45 -34.31 16.39
N GLU A 480 -0.55 -34.33 15.52
CA GLU A 480 -1.97 -34.19 15.91
C GLU A 480 -2.65 -35.53 16.22
N ALA A 481 -1.97 -36.66 15.99
CA ALA A 481 -2.51 -37.99 16.28
C ALA A 481 -2.95 -38.10 17.75
N GLY A 482 -4.27 -38.27 17.96
CA GLY A 482 -4.86 -38.40 19.29
C GLY A 482 -5.03 -37.09 20.08
N ARG A 483 -4.72 -35.92 19.50
CA ARG A 483 -5.02 -34.63 20.14
C ARG A 483 -6.48 -34.25 19.86
N SER A 484 -7.15 -33.70 20.85
CA SER A 484 -8.51 -33.17 20.68
C SER A 484 -8.48 -31.94 19.80
N LEU A 485 -9.29 -31.92 18.73
CA LEU A 485 -9.45 -30.72 17.91
C LEU A 485 -10.02 -29.56 18.74
N PRO A 486 -9.61 -28.31 18.45
CA PRO A 486 -10.22 -27.15 19.08
C PRO A 486 -11.74 -27.18 18.88
N ASN A 487 -12.48 -26.83 19.92
CA ASN A 487 -13.94 -26.94 19.92
C ASN A 487 -14.53 -25.93 18.93
N VAL A 488 -15.08 -26.40 17.80
CA VAL A 488 -15.61 -25.58 16.67
C VAL A 488 -16.93 -24.85 17.02
N GLY A 489 -17.36 -24.86 18.29
CA GLY A 489 -18.69 -24.42 18.72
C GLY A 489 -18.80 -22.97 19.19
N GLY A 490 -17.70 -22.22 19.27
CA GLY A 490 -17.71 -20.82 19.67
C GLY A 490 -17.51 -19.92 18.47
N THR A 491 -18.58 -19.38 17.89
CA THR A 491 -18.50 -18.20 17.02
C THR A 491 -17.97 -17.04 17.86
N MET A 492 -16.65 -16.94 17.99
CA MET A 492 -15.98 -15.79 18.59
C MET A 492 -15.86 -14.67 17.56
N PHE A 493 -17.01 -14.20 17.07
CA PHE A 493 -17.09 -12.78 16.76
C PHE A 493 -17.10 -12.07 18.11
N ALA A 494 -15.98 -11.41 18.42
CA ALA A 494 -15.83 -10.60 19.61
C ALA A 494 -16.92 -9.51 19.65
N SER A 495 -18.05 -9.82 20.28
CA SER A 495 -18.94 -8.81 20.83
C SER A 495 -18.32 -8.33 22.14
N GLY A 496 -17.51 -7.28 22.02
CA GLY A 496 -17.22 -6.44 23.18
C GLY A 496 -18.51 -5.75 23.64
N ALA A 497 -18.69 -5.71 24.96
CA ALA A 497 -19.71 -4.97 25.72
C ALA A 497 -21.14 -5.54 25.72
N ASP A 498 -21.56 -6.17 26.83
CA ASP A 498 -22.22 -5.47 27.95
C ASP A 498 -22.79 -6.45 28.97
N ALA A 499 -22.35 -6.30 30.22
CA ALA A 499 -23.03 -6.87 31.38
C ALA A 499 -24.18 -5.92 31.77
N ASN A 500 -25.38 -6.15 31.23
CA ASN A 500 -26.71 -5.91 31.84
C ASN A 500 -27.80 -5.69 30.78
N SER A 501 -28.58 -6.73 30.41
CA SER A 501 -30.05 -6.66 30.25
C SER A 501 -30.69 -7.94 29.68
N VAL A 502 -31.67 -8.47 30.42
CA VAL A 502 -32.92 -9.22 30.11
C VAL A 502 -33.14 -9.82 28.68
N PRO A 503 -33.71 -11.05 28.56
CA PRO A 503 -33.80 -11.78 27.28
C PRO A 503 -35.05 -11.42 26.46
N GLY A 504 -34.90 -11.29 25.14
CA GLY A 504 -36.04 -11.11 24.24
C GLY A 504 -35.73 -11.19 22.74
N SER A 505 -36.01 -12.36 22.16
CA SER A 505 -36.39 -12.61 20.76
C SER A 505 -35.31 -12.66 19.65
N SER A 506 -35.43 -13.72 18.87
CA SER A 506 -34.71 -14.11 17.67
C SER A 506 -34.96 -13.20 16.45
N ARG A 507 -33.93 -12.91 15.65
CA ARG A 507 -34.09 -12.55 14.23
C ARG A 507 -33.04 -13.16 13.31
N ARG A 508 -33.55 -13.74 12.22
CA ARG A 508 -32.92 -14.20 10.98
C ARG A 508 -32.49 -13.03 10.09
N GLY A 509 -31.51 -13.27 9.22
CA GLY A 509 -31.11 -12.46 8.05
C GLY A 509 -29.86 -11.62 8.34
N GLY A 510 -28.82 -11.57 7.52
CA GLY A 510 -28.70 -11.69 6.07
C GLY A 510 -27.66 -10.64 5.67
N PHE A 511 -26.46 -11.06 5.33
CA PHE A 511 -25.35 -10.22 4.88
C PHE A 511 -25.72 -9.62 3.52
N PHE A 512 -26.02 -8.32 3.44
CA PHE A 512 -25.77 -7.44 2.29
C PHE A 512 -26.25 -6.01 2.62
N GLY A 513 -25.31 -5.07 2.61
CA GLY A 513 -25.57 -3.64 2.47
C GLY A 513 -25.73 -2.86 3.77
N PHE A 514 -24.78 -1.94 4.05
CA PHE A 514 -25.07 -0.57 4.49
C PHE A 514 -23.75 0.24 4.55
N PHE A 515 -23.44 0.94 3.46
CA PHE A 515 -22.86 2.29 3.50
C PHE A 515 -23.63 3.14 2.48
N ARG A 516 -24.73 3.74 2.94
CA ARG A 516 -25.39 4.88 2.30
C ARG A 516 -25.98 5.78 3.39
N GLY A 517 -25.44 7.00 3.46
CA GLY A 517 -26.16 8.21 3.85
C GLY A 517 -26.20 8.56 5.33
N ARG A 518 -25.38 9.54 5.71
CA ARG A 518 -25.80 10.95 5.67
C ARG A 518 -24.64 11.86 5.34
#